data_AF-A0A3D5Z2R7-F1
#
_entry.id   AF-A0A3D5Z2R7-F1
#
_cell.length_a   1.000
_cell.length_b   1.000
_cell.length_c   1.000
_cell.angle_alpha   90.00
_cell.angle_beta   90.00
_cell.angle_gamma   90.00
#
_symmetry.space_group_name_H-M   'P 1'
#
loop_
_entity.id
_entity.type
_entity.pdbx_description
1 polymer ?
#
loop_
_entity_poly.entity_id
_entity_poly.type
_entity_poly.pdbx_seq_one_letter_code
_entity_poly.pdbx_strand_id
1 'polypeptide(L)'
;MANIEIVLPSLDTQKKRLIAFNKIQNLGREIDLQTSNESLLSQLKKSILQEAIQGKLTEDWRKLHPDAESASELLKRIKAEKAKLIKEGKIKKEKPLPPISENEIPFELPEGWVWCRLGEIIMASENFNIHNELASSELINYVDIDAIDNKRQKIREPKLLPVNQLSSRARRVLKKGNIMYSLVRPYLHNLAIVEDDRDNYIGSTGFAVFDCLIIENKFVFWLLLSKYIEDIYMGFMDGFNSPSITNDQFRSTIIPFPSLEEQKAIVQKVESLMEKCRTLETEIAQSEQHAQMLMQAVLKEAFEPKPKETNSASPAYQTEDAMNLAAEPEVK
;
A
#
# COMPACT_ATOMS: atom_id res chain seq x y z
N MET A 1 44.51 -31.05 -15.23
CA MET A 1 45.12 -30.02 -14.37
C MET A 1 44.01 -29.22 -13.72
N ALA A 2 43.75 -29.44 -12.44
CA ALA A 2 42.89 -28.57 -11.64
C ALA A 2 43.79 -27.94 -10.57
N ASN A 3 44.51 -26.88 -10.95
CA ASN A 3 45.39 -26.13 -10.04
C ASN A 3 44.56 -25.09 -9.28
N ILE A 4 43.64 -25.55 -8.44
CA ILE A 4 42.93 -24.70 -7.47
C ILE A 4 43.53 -25.04 -6.11
N GLU A 5 44.37 -24.16 -5.58
CA GLU A 5 44.84 -24.26 -4.19
C GLU A 5 43.68 -23.93 -3.25
N ILE A 6 43.19 -24.93 -2.53
CA ILE A 6 42.16 -24.76 -1.50
C ILE A 6 42.86 -24.78 -0.14
N VAL A 7 42.76 -23.67 0.60
CA VAL A 7 43.24 -23.61 1.99
C VAL A 7 42.35 -24.51 2.85
N LEU A 8 42.92 -25.62 3.32
CA LEU A 8 42.21 -26.62 4.13
C LEU A 8 42.36 -26.27 5.63
N PRO A 9 41.33 -25.73 6.31
CA PRO A 9 41.41 -25.43 7.74
C PRO A 9 41.32 -26.73 8.58
N SER A 10 41.49 -26.64 9.90
CA SER A 10 41.40 -27.82 10.78
C SER A 10 40.04 -28.54 10.67
N LEU A 11 40.02 -29.85 10.93
CA LEU A 11 38.81 -30.69 10.79
C LEU A 11 37.65 -30.21 11.68
N ASP A 12 37.95 -29.62 12.85
CA ASP A 12 36.97 -28.97 13.73
C ASP A 12 36.40 -27.68 13.09
N THR A 13 37.25 -26.87 12.47
CA THR A 13 36.84 -25.66 11.73
C THR A 13 35.99 -26.03 10.50
N GLN A 14 36.33 -27.11 9.80
CA GLN A 14 35.55 -27.62 8.67
C GLN A 14 34.13 -28.04 9.10
N LYS A 15 34.02 -28.79 10.21
CA LYS A 15 32.71 -29.21 10.77
C LYS A 15 31.86 -28.01 11.19
N LYS A 16 32.46 -27.00 11.84
CA LYS A 16 31.76 -25.75 12.22
C LYS A 16 31.27 -24.97 11.00
N ARG A 17 32.10 -24.85 9.97
CA ARG A 17 31.72 -24.20 8.70
C ARG A 17 30.57 -24.94 8.00
N LEU A 18 30.56 -26.27 8.02
CA LEU A 18 29.47 -27.07 7.45
C LEU A 18 28.14 -26.85 8.20
N ILE A 19 28.17 -26.79 9.54
CA ILE A 19 26.98 -26.49 10.36
C ILE A 19 26.46 -25.07 10.04
N ALA A 20 27.35 -24.08 9.99
CA ALA A 20 26.99 -22.71 9.62
C ALA A 20 26.39 -22.64 8.20
N PHE A 21 26.98 -23.35 7.23
CA PHE A 21 26.47 -23.42 5.87
C PHE A 21 25.05 -24.00 5.80
N ASN A 22 24.78 -25.10 6.51
CA ASN A 22 23.45 -25.69 6.55
C ASN A 22 22.42 -24.75 7.21
N LYS A 23 22.81 -24.03 8.28
CA LYS A 23 21.97 -23.00 8.89
C LYS A 23 21.65 -21.88 7.89
N ILE A 24 22.65 -21.37 7.18
CA ILE A 24 22.50 -20.33 6.15
C ILE A 24 21.57 -20.80 5.03
N GLN A 25 21.71 -22.04 4.55
CA GLN A 25 20.81 -22.60 3.53
C GLN A 25 19.36 -22.71 4.01
N ASN A 26 19.12 -23.11 5.26
CA ASN A 26 17.78 -23.17 5.82
C ASN A 26 17.16 -21.78 5.97
N LEU A 27 17.92 -20.80 6.48
CA LEU A 27 17.52 -19.39 6.58
C LEU A 27 17.20 -18.80 5.19
N GLY A 28 17.99 -19.12 4.17
CA GLY A 28 17.71 -18.71 2.79
C GLY A 28 16.37 -19.23 2.27
N ARG A 29 16.05 -20.51 2.52
CA ARG A 29 14.74 -21.09 2.15
C ARG A 29 13.58 -20.43 2.90
N GLU A 30 13.77 -20.03 4.16
CA GLU A 30 12.76 -19.34 4.95
C GLU A 30 12.45 -17.94 4.39
N ILE A 31 13.48 -17.19 3.99
CA ILE A 31 13.34 -15.89 3.34
C ILE A 31 12.63 -16.01 1.98
N ASP A 32 12.95 -17.04 1.19
CA ASP A 32 12.28 -17.29 -0.11
C ASP A 32 10.78 -17.59 0.09
N LEU A 33 10.43 -18.38 1.11
CA LEU A 33 9.04 -18.67 1.46
C LEU A 33 8.29 -17.41 1.91
N GLN A 34 8.92 -16.54 2.69
CA GLN A 34 8.32 -15.28 3.14
C GLN A 34 8.06 -14.33 1.97
N THR A 35 9.03 -14.19 1.05
CA THR A 35 8.87 -13.42 -0.20
C THR A 35 7.69 -13.96 -1.04
N SER A 36 7.52 -15.29 -1.09
CA SER A 36 6.38 -15.91 -1.74
C SER A 36 5.05 -15.55 -1.06
N ASN A 37 5.02 -15.52 0.28
CA ASN A 37 3.83 -15.13 1.05
C ASN A 37 3.42 -13.67 0.81
N GLU A 38 4.37 -12.73 0.66
CA GLU A 38 4.05 -11.34 0.32
C GLU A 38 3.32 -11.24 -1.03
N SER A 39 3.80 -11.97 -2.04
CA SER A 39 3.15 -12.03 -3.36
C SER A 39 1.73 -12.60 -3.27
N LEU A 40 1.54 -13.68 -2.50
CA LEU A 40 0.23 -14.28 -2.27
C LEU A 40 -0.74 -13.33 -1.55
N LEU A 41 -0.26 -12.55 -0.58
CA LEU A 41 -1.08 -11.54 0.09
C LEU A 41 -1.51 -10.43 -0.86
N SER A 42 -0.62 -9.98 -1.73
CA SER A 42 -0.97 -9.02 -2.78
C SER A 42 -2.06 -9.56 -3.72
N GLN A 43 -1.95 -10.82 -4.14
CA GLN A 43 -2.98 -11.49 -4.94
C GLN A 43 -4.31 -11.64 -4.18
N LEU A 44 -4.26 -12.00 -2.89
CA LEU A 44 -5.44 -12.13 -2.05
C LEU A 44 -6.20 -10.79 -1.94
N LYS A 45 -5.48 -9.68 -1.70
CA LYS A 45 -6.10 -8.33 -1.66
C LYS A 45 -6.81 -8.01 -2.97
N LYS A 46 -6.19 -8.31 -4.12
CA LYS A 46 -6.82 -8.13 -5.44
C LYS A 46 -8.06 -9.01 -5.60
N SER A 47 -8.01 -10.26 -5.15
CA SER A 47 -9.15 -11.18 -5.19
C SER A 47 -10.32 -10.70 -4.33
N ILE A 48 -10.04 -10.24 -3.11
CA ILE A 48 -11.06 -9.68 -2.20
C ILE A 48 -11.80 -8.53 -2.89
N LEU A 49 -11.06 -7.59 -3.48
CA LEU A 49 -11.68 -6.47 -4.19
C LEU A 49 -12.44 -6.94 -5.43
N GLN A 50 -11.92 -7.91 -6.18
CA GLN A 50 -12.62 -8.46 -7.35
C GLN A 50 -13.94 -9.13 -6.96
N GLU A 51 -13.97 -9.89 -5.87
CA GLU A 51 -15.20 -10.52 -5.37
C GLU A 51 -16.18 -9.49 -4.80
N ALA A 52 -15.68 -8.41 -4.19
CA ALA A 52 -16.48 -7.30 -3.70
C ALA A 52 -17.24 -6.62 -4.84
N ILE A 53 -16.56 -6.29 -5.94
CA ILE A 53 -17.17 -5.59 -7.08
C ILE A 53 -18.11 -6.47 -7.90
N GLN A 54 -17.98 -7.79 -7.80
CA GLN A 54 -18.89 -8.77 -8.42
C GLN A 54 -20.08 -9.12 -7.51
N GLY A 55 -20.15 -8.55 -6.30
CA GLY A 55 -21.21 -8.82 -5.32
C GLY A 55 -21.19 -10.25 -4.76
N LYS A 56 -20.07 -10.96 -4.88
CA LYS A 56 -19.88 -12.31 -4.34
C LYS A 56 -19.67 -12.29 -2.83
N LEU A 57 -18.96 -11.27 -2.32
CA LEU A 57 -18.73 -11.12 -0.87
C LEU A 57 -20.00 -10.88 -0.05
N THR A 58 -21.07 -10.39 -0.69
CA THR A 58 -22.34 -10.03 -0.06
C THR A 58 -23.51 -10.89 -0.56
N GLU A 59 -23.22 -12.05 -1.17
CA GLU A 59 -24.27 -12.96 -1.64
C GLU A 59 -25.22 -13.40 -0.52
N ASP A 60 -24.66 -13.78 0.64
CA ASP A 60 -25.45 -14.15 1.81
C ASP A 60 -26.23 -12.98 2.39
N TRP A 61 -25.66 -11.77 2.32
CA TRP A 61 -26.35 -10.56 2.76
C TRP A 61 -27.59 -10.30 1.91
N ARG A 62 -27.50 -10.45 0.58
CA ARG A 62 -28.63 -10.29 -0.34
C ARG A 62 -29.75 -11.30 -0.07
N LYS A 63 -29.40 -12.56 0.24
CA LYS A 63 -30.39 -13.60 0.62
C LYS A 63 -31.17 -13.22 1.89
N LEU A 64 -30.54 -12.51 2.81
CA LEU A 64 -31.16 -12.06 4.07
C LEU A 64 -31.94 -10.74 3.93
N HIS A 65 -31.74 -9.99 2.84
CA HIS A 65 -32.35 -8.67 2.61
C HIS A 65 -33.02 -8.58 1.22
N PRO A 66 -34.02 -9.42 0.91
CA PRO A 66 -34.69 -9.40 -0.39
C PRO A 66 -35.47 -8.10 -0.64
N ASP A 67 -35.91 -7.42 0.43
CA ASP A 67 -36.69 -6.19 0.37
C ASP A 67 -35.82 -4.92 0.39
N ALA A 68 -34.49 -5.05 0.24
CA ALA A 68 -33.60 -3.90 0.20
C ALA A 68 -33.92 -2.98 -1.00
N GLU A 69 -33.76 -1.67 -0.81
CA GLU A 69 -33.91 -0.67 -1.88
C GLU A 69 -33.09 -1.08 -3.10
N SER A 70 -33.66 -0.95 -4.30
CA SER A 70 -32.92 -1.27 -5.52
C SER A 70 -31.83 -0.23 -5.82
N ALA A 71 -30.71 -0.63 -6.41
CA ALA A 71 -29.66 0.31 -6.79
C ALA A 71 -30.14 1.36 -7.82
N SER A 72 -31.16 1.02 -8.61
CA SER A 72 -31.81 1.94 -9.56
C SER A 72 -32.50 3.11 -8.86
N GLU A 73 -33.17 2.87 -7.72
CA GLU A 73 -33.83 3.92 -6.94
C GLU A 73 -32.81 4.86 -6.28
N LEU A 74 -31.76 4.29 -5.71
CA LEU A 74 -30.64 5.07 -5.16
C LEU A 74 -30.01 5.95 -6.26
N LEU A 75 -29.75 5.40 -7.45
CA LEU A 75 -29.17 6.17 -8.55
C LEU A 75 -30.10 7.30 -9.02
N LYS A 76 -31.41 7.07 -9.07
CA LYS A 76 -32.40 8.14 -9.38
C LYS A 76 -32.34 9.27 -8.35
N ARG A 77 -32.25 8.93 -7.06
CA ARG A 77 -32.14 9.90 -5.96
C ARG A 77 -30.84 10.71 -6.04
N ILE A 78 -29.72 10.06 -6.34
CA ILE A 78 -28.43 10.74 -6.56
C ILE A 78 -28.52 11.72 -7.73
N LYS A 79 -29.09 11.31 -8.86
CA LYS A 79 -29.29 12.19 -10.03
C LYS A 79 -30.16 13.40 -9.70
N ALA A 80 -31.23 13.20 -8.94
CA ALA A 80 -32.11 14.28 -8.49
C ALA A 80 -31.39 15.28 -7.58
N GLU A 81 -30.62 14.79 -6.60
CA GLU A 81 -29.85 15.66 -5.70
C GLU A 81 -28.74 16.40 -6.46
N LYS A 82 -28.03 15.73 -7.37
CA LYS A 82 -27.03 16.38 -8.24
C LYS A 82 -27.66 17.50 -9.07
N ALA A 83 -28.83 17.26 -9.67
CA ALA A 83 -29.55 18.27 -10.44
C ALA A 83 -29.98 19.47 -9.59
N LYS A 84 -30.42 19.23 -8.35
CA LYS A 84 -30.77 20.27 -7.37
C LYS A 84 -29.56 21.13 -7.02
N LEU A 85 -28.41 20.51 -6.70
CA LEU A 85 -27.17 21.23 -6.36
C LEU A 85 -26.62 22.05 -7.54
N ILE A 86 -26.78 21.56 -8.78
CA ILE A 86 -26.45 22.34 -9.98
C ILE A 86 -27.38 23.56 -10.11
N LYS A 87 -28.69 23.40 -9.86
CA LYS A 87 -29.67 24.49 -9.89
C LYS A 87 -29.39 25.54 -8.81
N GLU A 88 -28.92 25.11 -7.65
CA GLU A 88 -28.49 25.98 -6.53
C GLU A 88 -27.13 26.66 -6.77
N GLY A 89 -26.41 26.30 -7.85
CA GLY A 89 -25.09 26.88 -8.17
C GLY A 89 -23.94 26.36 -7.30
N LYS A 90 -24.18 25.36 -6.44
CA LYS A 90 -23.16 24.74 -5.59
C LYS A 90 -22.20 23.84 -6.37
N ILE A 91 -22.64 23.33 -7.51
CA ILE A 91 -21.84 22.49 -8.40
C ILE A 91 -21.93 23.02 -9.82
N LYS A 92 -20.81 23.00 -10.54
CA LYS A 92 -20.76 23.35 -11.96
C LYS A 92 -21.48 22.31 -12.81
N LYS A 93 -22.22 22.77 -13.83
CA LYS A 93 -22.82 21.88 -14.82
C LYS A 93 -21.73 21.19 -15.63
N GLU A 94 -21.70 19.86 -15.58
CA GLU A 94 -20.72 19.05 -16.31
C GLU A 94 -21.26 18.60 -17.66
N LYS A 95 -20.37 18.12 -18.53
CA LYS A 95 -20.77 17.50 -19.80
C LYS A 95 -21.63 16.25 -19.55
N PRO A 96 -22.66 16.00 -20.37
CA PRO A 96 -23.42 14.76 -20.33
C PRO A 96 -22.50 13.55 -20.51
N LEU A 97 -22.76 12.49 -19.74
CA LEU A 97 -22.03 11.23 -19.83
C LEU A 97 -22.65 10.34 -20.91
N PRO A 98 -21.84 9.53 -21.61
CA PRO A 98 -22.35 8.64 -22.64
C PRO A 98 -23.23 7.54 -22.03
N PRO A 99 -24.28 7.10 -22.74
CA PRO A 99 -25.06 5.94 -22.33
C PRO A 99 -24.14 4.70 -22.24
N ILE A 100 -24.52 3.73 -21.40
CA ILE A 100 -23.78 2.47 -21.27
C ILE A 100 -24.29 1.53 -22.36
N SER A 101 -23.38 1.03 -23.19
CA SER A 101 -23.69 0.03 -24.22
C SER A 101 -23.40 -1.39 -23.73
N GLU A 102 -24.06 -2.39 -24.31
CA GLU A 102 -23.90 -3.81 -23.92
C GLU A 102 -22.45 -4.29 -24.07
N ASN A 103 -21.72 -3.80 -25.07
CA ASN A 103 -20.31 -4.15 -25.32
C ASN A 103 -19.35 -3.64 -24.23
N GLU A 104 -19.78 -2.69 -23.41
CA GLU A 104 -18.98 -2.17 -22.30
C GLU A 104 -19.21 -2.93 -20.99
N ILE A 105 -20.16 -3.87 -20.96
CA ILE A 105 -20.48 -4.66 -19.75
C ILE A 105 -19.46 -5.80 -19.61
N PRO A 106 -18.60 -5.78 -18.59
CA PRO A 106 -17.52 -6.75 -18.45
C PRO A 106 -17.97 -8.11 -17.89
N PHE A 107 -19.03 -8.10 -17.07
CA PHE A 107 -19.55 -9.28 -16.36
C PHE A 107 -21.00 -9.04 -15.94
N GLU A 108 -21.69 -10.14 -15.65
CA GLU A 108 -23.06 -10.11 -15.14
C GLU A 108 -23.11 -9.61 -13.70
N LEU A 109 -24.04 -8.71 -13.41
CA LEU A 109 -24.26 -8.19 -12.07
C LEU A 109 -25.26 -9.07 -11.31
N PRO A 110 -25.16 -9.10 -9.96
CA PRO A 110 -26.20 -9.69 -9.16
C PRO A 110 -27.54 -8.96 -9.28
N GLU A 111 -28.63 -9.66 -8.96
CA GLU A 111 -29.96 -9.07 -8.91
C GLU A 111 -30.00 -7.86 -7.97
N GLY A 112 -30.64 -6.77 -8.43
CA GLY A 112 -30.76 -5.51 -7.70
C GLY A 112 -29.63 -4.50 -7.96
N TRP A 113 -28.50 -4.93 -8.53
CA TRP A 113 -27.40 -4.04 -8.91
C TRP A 113 -27.61 -3.44 -10.30
N VAL A 114 -26.98 -2.29 -10.55
CA VAL A 114 -26.98 -1.64 -11.86
C VAL A 114 -25.59 -1.17 -12.24
N TRP A 115 -25.33 -1.07 -13.54
CA TRP A 115 -24.16 -0.35 -14.03
C TRP A 115 -24.45 1.15 -14.04
N CYS A 116 -23.51 1.97 -13.60
CA CYS A 116 -23.57 3.43 -13.74
C CYS A 116 -22.20 4.00 -14.13
N ARG A 117 -22.17 5.26 -14.59
CA ARG A 117 -20.92 5.98 -14.84
C ARG A 117 -20.46 6.64 -13.54
N LEU A 118 -19.18 6.57 -13.21
CA LEU A 118 -18.63 7.14 -11.96
C LEU A 118 -19.00 8.62 -11.80
N GLY A 119 -18.98 9.39 -12.89
CA GLY A 119 -19.37 10.79 -12.93
C GLY A 119 -20.84 11.06 -12.53
N GLU A 120 -21.72 10.07 -12.51
CA GLU A 120 -23.11 10.22 -12.07
C GLU A 120 -23.22 10.31 -10.54
N ILE A 121 -22.27 9.69 -9.82
CA ILE A 121 -22.33 9.56 -8.36
C ILE A 121 -21.32 10.44 -7.61
N ILE A 122 -20.41 11.11 -8.32
CA ILE A 122 -19.38 11.97 -7.73
C ILE A 122 -19.61 13.46 -8.00
N MET A 123 -19.02 14.29 -7.14
CA MET A 123 -18.86 15.74 -7.28
C MET A 123 -17.39 16.09 -7.26
N ALA A 124 -16.89 16.65 -8.35
CA ALA A 124 -15.51 17.14 -8.39
C ALA A 124 -15.32 18.31 -7.41
N SER A 125 -14.17 18.32 -6.74
CA SER A 125 -13.78 19.42 -5.88
C SER A 125 -13.54 20.69 -6.68
N GLU A 126 -13.69 21.82 -5.99
CA GLU A 126 -13.50 23.15 -6.52
C GLU A 126 -12.03 23.38 -6.93
N ASN A 127 -11.87 24.23 -7.94
CA ASN A 127 -10.56 24.75 -8.32
C ASN A 127 -10.41 26.14 -7.73
N PHE A 128 -9.30 26.38 -7.04
CA PHE A 128 -8.93 27.66 -6.48
C PHE A 128 -7.65 28.17 -7.14
N ASN A 129 -7.65 29.40 -7.65
CA ASN A 129 -6.49 29.95 -8.35
C ASN A 129 -5.60 30.72 -7.37
N ILE A 130 -4.80 29.99 -6.60
CA ILE A 130 -3.96 30.54 -5.53
C ILE A 130 -3.09 31.72 -5.97
N HIS A 131 -2.60 31.71 -7.22
CA HIS A 131 -1.72 32.75 -7.76
C HIS A 131 -2.44 34.08 -8.05
N ASN A 132 -3.77 34.03 -8.21
CA ASN A 132 -4.60 35.21 -8.44
C ASN A 132 -5.29 35.70 -7.16
N GLU A 133 -5.55 34.78 -6.22
CA GLU A 133 -6.43 35.02 -5.08
C GLU A 133 -5.67 35.24 -3.76
N LEU A 134 -4.42 34.76 -3.65
CA LEU A 134 -3.62 34.83 -2.43
C LEU A 134 -2.32 35.62 -2.64
N ALA A 135 -1.72 36.08 -1.52
CA ALA A 135 -0.44 36.77 -1.56
C ALA A 135 0.70 35.80 -1.88
N SER A 136 1.74 36.27 -2.59
CA SER A 136 2.89 35.45 -3.00
C SER A 136 3.62 34.75 -1.84
N SER A 137 3.57 35.32 -0.63
CA SER A 137 4.20 34.79 0.58
C SER A 137 3.28 33.89 1.42
N GLU A 138 2.01 33.77 1.05
CA GLU A 138 1.04 33.00 1.81
C GLU A 138 1.35 31.50 1.72
N LEU A 139 1.27 30.81 2.86
CA LEU A 139 1.62 29.39 2.95
C LEU A 139 0.43 28.52 2.58
N ILE A 140 0.71 27.48 1.80
CA ILE A 140 -0.24 26.50 1.31
C ILE A 140 0.19 25.12 1.77
N ASN A 141 -0.76 24.34 2.31
CA ASN A 141 -0.57 22.91 2.52
C ASN A 141 -0.76 22.21 1.18
N TYR A 142 0.34 21.89 0.49
CA TYR A 142 0.28 21.35 -0.86
C TYR A 142 0.48 19.83 -0.92
N VAL A 143 -0.43 19.14 -1.62
CA VAL A 143 -0.38 17.69 -1.87
C VAL A 143 -0.19 17.42 -3.36
N ASP A 144 0.99 16.97 -3.74
CA ASP A 144 1.25 16.38 -5.05
C ASP A 144 1.24 14.85 -4.99
N ILE A 145 1.51 14.21 -6.12
CA ILE A 145 1.44 12.73 -6.25
C ILE A 145 2.45 12.05 -5.32
N ASP A 146 3.63 12.64 -5.15
CA ASP A 146 4.69 12.10 -4.30
C ASP A 146 4.34 12.15 -2.80
N ALA A 147 3.39 13.00 -2.41
CA ALA A 147 2.89 13.05 -1.05
C ALA A 147 1.92 11.89 -0.71
N ILE A 148 1.58 11.03 -1.66
CA ILE A 148 0.74 9.85 -1.40
C ILE A 148 1.61 8.64 -1.05
N ASP A 149 1.31 8.00 0.08
CA ASP A 149 1.77 6.65 0.37
C ASP A 149 0.85 5.67 -0.32
N ASN A 150 1.23 5.18 -1.50
CA ASN A 150 0.43 4.25 -2.27
C ASN A 150 0.37 2.82 -1.70
N LYS A 151 1.18 2.48 -0.69
CA LYS A 151 1.10 1.19 0.00
C LYS A 151 0.03 1.22 1.10
N ARG A 152 -0.06 2.36 1.80
CA ARG A 152 -1.03 2.59 2.89
C ARG A 152 -2.28 3.35 2.43
N GLN A 153 -2.28 3.85 1.20
CA GLN A 153 -3.33 4.68 0.59
C GLN A 153 -3.70 5.88 1.47
N LYS A 154 -2.68 6.58 1.96
CA LYS A 154 -2.80 7.75 2.83
C LYS A 154 -1.98 8.91 2.30
N ILE A 155 -2.42 10.12 2.62
CA ILE A 155 -1.63 11.33 2.42
C ILE A 155 -0.54 11.33 3.51
N ARG A 156 0.72 11.48 3.10
CA ARG A 156 1.86 11.74 4.01
C ARG A 156 1.76 13.19 4.51
N GLU A 157 2.83 13.72 5.11
CA GLU A 157 2.84 15.13 5.45
C GLU A 157 2.82 16.01 4.18
N PRO A 158 1.84 16.93 4.04
CA PRO A 158 1.81 17.86 2.91
C PRO A 158 3.01 18.81 2.93
N LYS A 159 3.38 19.31 1.75
CA LYS A 159 4.47 20.27 1.59
C LYS A 159 3.94 21.67 1.94
N LEU A 160 4.42 22.26 3.04
CA LEU A 160 4.09 23.64 3.40
C LEU A 160 4.97 24.61 2.61
N LEU A 161 4.40 25.26 1.59
CA LEU A 161 5.15 26.12 0.65
C LEU A 161 4.43 27.44 0.41
N PRO A 162 5.16 28.55 0.20
CA PRO A 162 4.57 29.81 -0.22
C PRO A 162 4.04 29.74 -1.66
N VAL A 163 3.00 30.52 -1.97
CA VAL A 163 2.36 30.58 -3.30
C VAL A 163 3.38 30.73 -4.44
N ASN A 164 4.38 31.61 -4.29
CA ASN A 164 5.38 31.85 -5.34
C ASN A 164 6.30 30.66 -5.68
N GLN A 165 6.37 29.65 -4.81
CA GLN A 165 7.13 28.41 -5.05
C GLN A 165 6.24 27.29 -5.62
N LEU A 166 4.92 27.49 -5.67
CA LEU A 166 3.99 26.49 -6.16
C LEU A 166 3.78 26.59 -7.66
N SER A 167 3.73 25.42 -8.29
CA SER A 167 3.40 25.34 -9.71
C SER A 167 1.95 25.77 -9.98
N SER A 168 1.66 26.04 -11.25
CA SER A 168 0.28 26.29 -11.71
C SER A 168 -0.67 25.08 -11.53
N ARG A 169 -0.16 23.91 -11.12
CA ARG A 169 -0.96 22.71 -10.80
C ARG A 169 -1.57 22.74 -9.40
N ALA A 170 -1.13 23.61 -8.49
CA ALA A 170 -1.73 23.73 -7.17
C ALA A 170 -3.09 24.43 -7.28
N ARG A 171 -4.18 23.65 -7.42
CA ARG A 171 -5.53 24.19 -7.67
C ARG A 171 -6.67 23.44 -6.98
N ARG A 172 -6.54 22.14 -6.69
CA ARG A 172 -7.67 21.34 -6.20
C ARG A 172 -7.89 21.62 -4.72
N VAL A 173 -9.03 22.16 -4.33
CA VAL A 173 -9.31 22.33 -2.89
C VAL A 173 -9.48 20.96 -2.25
N LEU A 174 -8.86 20.72 -1.10
CA LEU A 174 -8.99 19.48 -0.35
C LEU A 174 -9.89 19.71 0.85
N LYS A 175 -10.98 18.95 0.94
CA LYS A 175 -11.87 18.95 2.11
C LYS A 175 -11.85 17.57 2.75
N LYS A 176 -11.96 17.53 4.08
CA LYS A 176 -12.06 16.28 4.83
C LYS A 176 -13.15 15.37 4.24
N GLY A 177 -12.81 14.09 4.06
CA GLY A 177 -13.66 13.08 3.46
C GLY A 177 -13.46 12.94 1.94
N ASN A 178 -12.96 13.94 1.22
CA ASN A 178 -12.76 13.83 -0.23
C ASN A 178 -11.79 12.70 -0.58
N ILE A 179 -12.03 12.09 -1.74
CA ILE A 179 -11.13 11.10 -2.34
C ILE A 179 -10.20 11.84 -3.31
N MET A 180 -8.90 11.56 -3.21
CA MET A 180 -7.88 12.00 -4.17
C MET A 180 -7.41 10.79 -4.97
N TYR A 181 -7.64 10.78 -6.28
CA TYR A 181 -7.21 9.71 -7.19
C TYR A 181 -6.27 10.25 -8.26
N SER A 182 -5.05 9.72 -8.36
CA SER A 182 -4.07 10.17 -9.36
C SER A 182 -4.50 9.75 -10.77
N LEU A 183 -4.63 10.74 -11.65
CA LEU A 183 -4.86 10.50 -13.07
C LEU A 183 -3.56 10.24 -13.83
N VAL A 184 -2.41 10.49 -13.21
CA VAL A 184 -1.08 10.15 -13.75
C VAL A 184 -0.66 8.79 -13.21
N ARG A 185 -0.36 7.85 -14.11
CA ARG A 185 -0.01 6.46 -13.82
C ARG A 185 -0.97 5.82 -12.80
N PRO A 186 -2.28 5.76 -13.12
CA PRO A 186 -3.30 5.28 -12.18
C PRO A 186 -3.02 3.87 -11.62
N TYR A 187 -2.33 3.01 -12.38
CA TYR A 187 -1.87 1.68 -11.95
C TYR A 187 -0.88 1.69 -10.77
N LEU A 188 -0.32 2.85 -10.39
CA LEU A 188 0.51 3.00 -9.19
C LEU A 188 -0.32 3.17 -7.91
N HIS A 189 -1.65 3.28 -8.03
CA HIS A 189 -2.59 3.39 -6.90
C HIS A 189 -2.26 4.54 -5.93
N ASN A 190 -1.85 5.68 -6.47
CA ASN A 190 -1.77 6.92 -5.71
C ASN A 190 -3.20 7.43 -5.46
N LEU A 191 -3.80 6.87 -4.41
CA LEU A 191 -5.16 7.10 -3.96
C LEU A 191 -5.16 7.34 -2.44
N ALA A 192 -5.94 8.31 -1.96
CA ALA A 192 -6.14 8.52 -0.54
C ALA A 192 -7.50 9.18 -0.27
N ILE A 193 -8.01 9.00 0.95
CA ILE A 193 -9.08 9.84 1.52
C ILE A 193 -8.41 10.95 2.33
N VAL A 194 -8.89 12.17 2.18
CA VAL A 194 -8.46 13.33 2.97
C VAL A 194 -8.99 13.17 4.40
N GLU A 195 -8.14 12.81 5.36
CA GLU A 195 -8.53 12.60 6.77
C GLU A 195 -8.49 13.90 7.61
N ASP A 196 -7.62 14.83 7.22
CA ASP A 196 -7.36 16.08 7.93
C ASP A 196 -8.16 17.26 7.37
N ASP A 197 -8.47 18.21 8.24
CA ASP A 197 -8.93 19.54 7.86
C ASP A 197 -7.78 20.53 8.11
N ARG A 198 -7.41 21.30 7.09
CA ARG A 198 -6.26 22.21 7.12
C ARG A 198 -6.60 23.49 6.34
N ASP A 199 -6.10 24.62 6.81
CA ASP A 199 -6.17 25.87 6.06
C ASP A 199 -5.33 25.80 4.78
N ASN A 200 -5.80 26.44 3.71
CA ASN A 200 -5.14 26.49 2.42
C ASN A 200 -4.70 25.09 1.92
N TYR A 201 -5.57 24.09 2.07
CA TYR A 201 -5.25 22.72 1.72
C TYR A 201 -5.52 22.45 0.24
N ILE A 202 -4.46 22.34 -0.56
CA ILE A 202 -4.53 22.35 -2.02
C ILE A 202 -3.81 21.12 -2.59
N GLY A 203 -4.51 20.37 -3.43
CA GLY A 203 -3.98 19.28 -4.22
C GLY A 203 -3.54 19.71 -5.64
N SER A 204 -2.63 18.92 -6.21
CA SER A 204 -2.23 19.00 -7.61
C SER A 204 -3.38 18.70 -8.57
N THR A 205 -3.42 19.38 -9.72
CA THR A 205 -4.33 19.04 -10.84
C THR A 205 -4.08 17.66 -11.44
N GLY A 206 -2.97 16.99 -11.08
CA GLY A 206 -2.73 15.59 -11.41
C GLY A 206 -3.73 14.62 -10.75
N PHE A 207 -4.48 15.07 -9.76
CA PHE A 207 -5.55 14.32 -9.13
C PHE A 207 -6.93 14.69 -9.69
N ALA A 208 -7.80 13.67 -9.75
CA ALA A 208 -9.22 13.86 -9.55
C ALA A 208 -9.48 13.91 -8.04
N VAL A 209 -9.97 15.05 -7.55
CA VAL A 209 -10.41 15.20 -6.16
C VAL A 209 -11.92 15.33 -6.17
N PHE A 210 -12.62 14.51 -5.41
CA PHE A 210 -14.08 14.45 -5.45
C PHE A 210 -14.69 13.91 -4.16
N ASP A 211 -16.00 14.10 -4.03
CA ASP A 211 -16.84 13.55 -2.98
C ASP A 211 -17.99 12.75 -3.59
N CYS A 212 -18.50 11.73 -2.90
CA CYS A 212 -19.63 10.95 -3.39
C CYS A 212 -20.97 11.51 -2.87
N LEU A 213 -21.98 11.53 -3.72
CA LEU A 213 -23.32 11.97 -3.36
C LEU A 213 -24.09 10.86 -2.67
N ILE A 214 -24.61 11.12 -1.47
CA ILE A 214 -25.54 10.26 -0.70
C ILE A 214 -24.91 8.95 -0.18
N ILE A 215 -23.89 8.45 -0.85
CA ILE A 215 -23.21 7.19 -0.55
C ILE A 215 -21.91 7.41 0.24
N GLU A 216 -21.36 6.31 0.78
CA GLU A 216 -20.10 6.34 1.50
C GLU A 216 -18.89 6.34 0.55
N ASN A 217 -17.97 7.30 0.74
CA ASN A 217 -16.74 7.41 -0.05
C ASN A 217 -15.88 6.14 -0.03
N LYS A 218 -15.90 5.40 1.07
CA LYS A 218 -15.12 4.15 1.20
C LYS A 218 -15.51 3.11 0.16
N PHE A 219 -16.77 3.04 -0.26
CA PHE A 219 -17.19 2.11 -1.31
C PHE A 219 -16.46 2.42 -2.62
N VAL A 220 -16.49 3.67 -3.07
CA VAL A 220 -15.81 4.12 -4.29
C VAL A 220 -14.29 4.03 -4.14
N PHE A 221 -13.75 4.30 -2.96
CA PHE A 221 -12.33 4.14 -2.66
C PHE A 221 -11.85 2.70 -2.90
N TRP A 222 -12.53 1.70 -2.33
CA TRP A 222 -12.17 0.29 -2.53
C TRP A 222 -12.37 -0.17 -3.96
N LEU A 223 -13.45 0.29 -4.61
CA LEU A 223 -13.70 0.03 -6.03
C LEU A 223 -12.56 0.54 -6.92
N LEU A 224 -12.04 1.74 -6.67
CA LEU A 224 -10.94 2.34 -7.44
C LEU A 224 -9.60 1.63 -7.28
N LEU A 225 -9.44 0.80 -6.25
CA LEU A 225 -8.27 -0.07 -6.05
C LEU A 225 -8.43 -1.47 -6.69
N SER A 226 -9.61 -1.76 -7.23
CA SER A 226 -9.87 -3.06 -7.83
C SER A 226 -9.11 -3.24 -9.14
N LYS A 227 -8.74 -4.49 -9.44
CA LYS A 227 -8.10 -4.85 -10.71
C LYS A 227 -8.96 -4.48 -11.92
N TYR A 228 -10.29 -4.54 -11.79
CA TYR A 228 -11.21 -4.11 -12.83
C TYR A 228 -10.98 -2.67 -13.28
N ILE A 229 -10.83 -1.73 -12.34
CA ILE A 229 -10.57 -0.32 -12.64
C ILE A 229 -9.14 -0.13 -13.18
N GLU A 230 -8.17 -0.84 -12.60
CA GLU A 230 -6.77 -0.87 -13.10
C GLU A 230 -6.76 -1.25 -14.59
N ASP A 231 -7.43 -2.34 -14.96
CA ASP A 231 -7.47 -2.86 -16.33
C ASP A 231 -8.16 -1.88 -17.30
N ILE A 232 -9.25 -1.22 -16.88
CA ILE A 232 -9.90 -0.17 -17.68
C ILE A 232 -8.91 0.96 -17.99
N TYR A 233 -8.23 1.48 -16.97
CA TYR A 233 -7.33 2.61 -17.15
C TYR A 233 -6.07 2.23 -17.92
N MET A 234 -5.54 1.02 -17.74
CA MET A 234 -4.46 0.47 -18.56
C MET A 234 -4.84 0.47 -20.04
N GLY A 235 -6.07 0.06 -20.39
CA GLY A 235 -6.55 0.09 -21.78
C GLY A 235 -6.66 1.49 -22.40
N PHE A 236 -6.75 2.55 -21.59
CA PHE A 236 -6.73 3.93 -22.09
C PHE A 236 -5.32 4.47 -22.33
N MET A 237 -4.29 3.80 -21.80
CA MET A 237 -2.89 4.25 -21.87
C MET A 237 -2.10 3.65 -23.03
N ASP A 238 -2.75 2.87 -23.92
CA ASP A 238 -2.13 2.35 -25.13
C ASP A 238 -1.88 3.47 -26.15
N GLY A 239 -0.60 3.91 -26.30
CA GLY A 239 -0.18 4.89 -27.31
C GLY A 239 0.99 5.79 -26.91
N PHE A 240 1.24 6.84 -27.70
CA PHE A 240 2.31 7.84 -27.48
C PHE A 240 2.05 8.84 -26.33
N ASN A 241 0.89 8.76 -25.66
CA ASN A 241 0.54 9.69 -24.60
C ASN A 241 1.29 9.39 -23.30
N SER A 242 1.64 10.44 -22.57
CA SER A 242 2.07 10.35 -21.16
C SER A 242 1.11 9.42 -20.41
N PRO A 243 1.60 8.49 -19.55
CA PRO A 243 0.78 7.45 -18.92
C PRO A 243 -0.21 8.09 -17.95
N SER A 244 -1.33 8.56 -18.47
CA SER A 244 -2.29 9.41 -17.77
C SER A 244 -3.65 9.30 -18.42
N ILE A 245 -4.69 9.36 -17.60
CA ILE A 245 -6.08 9.40 -18.06
C ILE A 245 -6.64 10.82 -17.91
N THR A 246 -7.60 11.16 -18.74
CA THR A 246 -8.29 12.45 -18.68
C THR A 246 -9.40 12.43 -17.62
N ASN A 247 -9.84 13.63 -17.19
CA ASN A 247 -11.01 13.74 -16.31
C ASN A 247 -12.28 13.21 -16.99
N ASP A 248 -12.40 13.36 -18.31
CA ASP A 248 -13.55 12.86 -19.07
C ASP A 248 -13.54 11.31 -19.11
N GLN A 249 -12.38 10.68 -19.28
CA GLN A 249 -12.23 9.21 -19.12
C GLN A 249 -12.58 8.76 -17.71
N PHE A 250 -12.03 9.40 -16.67
CA PHE A 250 -12.30 9.07 -15.27
C PHE A 250 -13.80 9.18 -14.92
N ARG A 251 -14.48 10.24 -15.37
CA ARG A 251 -15.92 10.40 -15.13
C ARG A 251 -16.77 9.41 -15.93
N SER A 252 -16.29 8.96 -17.08
CA SER A 252 -17.00 8.01 -17.94
C SER A 252 -16.73 6.54 -17.59
N THR A 253 -15.93 6.26 -16.56
CA THR A 253 -15.68 4.90 -16.08
C THR A 253 -16.99 4.23 -15.68
N ILE A 254 -17.25 3.03 -16.22
CA ILE A 254 -18.40 2.21 -15.85
C ILE A 254 -18.08 1.47 -14.57
N ILE A 255 -19.02 1.47 -13.63
CA ILE A 255 -18.85 0.88 -12.31
C ILE A 255 -20.09 0.08 -11.89
N PRO A 256 -19.89 -1.04 -11.18
CA PRO A 256 -21.00 -1.78 -10.60
C PRO A 256 -21.53 -1.00 -9.39
N PHE A 257 -22.85 -0.85 -9.31
CA PHE A 257 -23.50 -0.01 -8.31
C PHE A 257 -24.56 -0.82 -7.53
N PRO A 258 -24.30 -1.17 -6.26
CA PRO A 258 -25.25 -1.81 -5.35
C PRO A 258 -26.21 -0.79 -4.70
N SER A 259 -27.16 -1.29 -3.91
CA SER A 259 -27.96 -0.48 -2.98
C SER A 259 -27.10 0.14 -1.86
N LEU A 260 -27.61 1.17 -1.18
CA LEU A 260 -26.84 1.89 -0.15
C LEU A 260 -26.46 0.98 1.04
N GLU A 261 -27.39 0.14 1.49
CA GLU A 261 -27.14 -0.77 2.59
C GLU A 261 -26.17 -1.89 2.20
N GLU A 262 -26.24 -2.37 0.95
CA GLU A 262 -25.26 -3.34 0.47
C GLU A 262 -23.87 -2.73 0.31
N GLN A 263 -23.76 -1.48 -0.15
CA GLN A 263 -22.48 -0.76 -0.20
C GLN A 263 -21.81 -0.72 1.18
N LYS A 264 -22.57 -0.43 2.25
CA LYS A 264 -22.06 -0.47 3.63
C LYS A 264 -21.62 -1.88 4.02
N ALA A 265 -22.40 -2.90 3.68
CA ALA A 265 -22.05 -4.29 3.96
C ALA A 265 -20.75 -4.72 3.24
N ILE A 266 -20.59 -4.32 1.98
CA ILE A 266 -19.37 -4.53 1.21
C ILE A 266 -18.19 -3.86 1.90
N VAL A 267 -18.30 -2.57 2.25
CA VAL A 267 -17.24 -1.82 2.92
C VAL A 267 -16.83 -2.50 4.22
N GLN A 268 -17.79 -2.86 5.08
CA GLN A 268 -17.50 -3.56 6.35
C GLN A 268 -16.74 -4.88 6.13
N LYS A 269 -17.16 -5.67 5.14
CA LYS A 269 -16.52 -6.96 4.83
C LYS A 269 -15.11 -6.76 4.28
N VAL A 270 -14.95 -5.83 3.32
CA VAL A 270 -13.65 -5.51 2.71
C VAL A 270 -12.70 -4.97 3.76
N GLU A 271 -13.12 -4.02 4.60
CA GLU A 271 -12.28 -3.47 5.66
C GLU A 271 -11.84 -4.55 6.66
N SER A 272 -12.76 -5.42 7.08
CA SER A 272 -12.43 -6.54 7.97
C SER A 272 -11.39 -7.49 7.37
N LEU A 273 -11.52 -7.83 6.08
CA LEU A 273 -10.57 -8.70 5.38
C LEU A 273 -9.23 -7.99 5.15
N MET A 274 -9.24 -6.71 4.78
CA MET A 274 -8.05 -5.90 4.58
C MET A 274 -7.27 -5.68 5.88
N GLU A 275 -7.95 -5.56 7.02
CA GLU A 275 -7.32 -5.52 8.34
C GLU A 275 -6.56 -6.83 8.62
N LYS A 276 -7.19 -7.99 8.39
CA LYS A 276 -6.52 -9.30 8.53
C LYS A 276 -5.31 -9.41 7.62
N CYS A 277 -5.41 -8.94 6.37
CA CYS A 277 -4.26 -8.89 5.47
C CYS A 277 -3.14 -8.00 6.03
N ARG A 278 -3.46 -6.82 6.59
CA ARG A 278 -2.46 -5.93 7.20
C ARG A 278 -1.78 -6.56 8.43
N THR A 279 -2.52 -7.30 9.25
CA THR A 279 -1.93 -8.08 10.36
C THR A 279 -0.94 -9.12 9.84
N LEU A 280 -1.34 -9.91 8.83
CA LEU A 280 -0.46 -10.92 8.22
C LEU A 280 0.78 -10.31 7.58
N GLU A 281 0.65 -9.17 6.88
CA GLU A 281 1.80 -8.44 6.33
C GLU A 281 2.79 -8.00 7.42
N THR A 282 2.27 -7.57 8.57
CA THR A 282 3.10 -7.16 9.70
C THR A 282 3.84 -8.36 10.30
N GLU A 283 3.15 -9.50 10.44
CA GLU A 283 3.75 -10.75 10.94
C GLU A 283 4.85 -11.28 10.01
N ILE A 284 4.62 -11.26 8.70
CA ILE A 284 5.62 -11.67 7.70
C ILE A 284 6.83 -10.73 7.74
N ALA A 285 6.62 -9.41 7.74
CA ALA A 285 7.72 -8.44 7.78
C ALA A 285 8.57 -8.58 9.05
N GLN A 286 7.96 -8.83 10.20
CA GLN A 286 8.68 -9.10 11.44
C GLN A 286 9.46 -10.41 11.39
N SER A 287 8.88 -11.45 10.80
CA SER A 287 9.51 -12.76 10.61
C SER A 287 10.72 -12.67 9.68
N GLU A 288 10.62 -11.92 8.57
CA GLU A 288 11.72 -11.65 7.64
C GLU A 288 12.86 -10.89 8.33
N GLN A 289 12.53 -9.83 9.07
CA GLN A 289 13.54 -9.05 9.79
C GLN A 289 14.30 -9.94 10.79
N HIS A 290 13.61 -10.83 11.50
CA HIS A 290 14.24 -11.75 12.44
C HIS A 290 15.13 -12.77 11.72
N ALA A 291 14.66 -13.37 10.61
CA ALA A 291 15.46 -14.30 9.81
C ALA A 291 16.75 -13.63 9.28
N GLN A 292 16.66 -12.38 8.81
CA GLN A 292 17.82 -11.61 8.36
C GLN A 292 18.83 -11.35 9.49
N MET A 293 18.35 -10.98 10.69
CA MET A 293 19.22 -10.78 11.86
C MET A 293 19.94 -12.07 12.26
N LEU A 294 19.24 -13.21 12.26
CA LEU A 294 19.83 -14.52 12.54
C LEU A 294 20.87 -14.90 11.47
N MET A 295 20.58 -14.65 10.19
CA MET A 295 21.51 -14.90 9.10
C MET A 295 22.79 -14.06 9.26
N GLN A 296 22.67 -12.77 9.58
CA GLN A 296 23.82 -11.91 9.87
C GLN A 296 24.63 -12.40 11.07
N ALA A 297 23.96 -12.81 12.15
CA ALA A 297 24.63 -13.34 13.34
C ALA A 297 25.39 -14.64 13.03
N VAL A 298 24.79 -15.57 12.29
CA VAL A 298 25.42 -16.83 11.87
C VAL A 298 26.61 -16.56 10.94
N LEU A 299 26.49 -15.62 9.99
CA LEU A 299 27.60 -15.22 9.13
C LEU A 299 28.75 -14.63 9.94
N LYS A 300 28.45 -13.74 10.89
CA LYS A 300 29.46 -13.15 11.77
C LYS A 300 30.18 -14.21 12.59
N GLU A 301 29.46 -15.13 13.23
CA GLU A 301 30.04 -16.24 13.99
C GLU A 301 30.89 -17.17 13.11
N ALA A 302 30.46 -17.44 11.87
CA ALA A 302 31.15 -18.36 10.97
C ALA A 302 32.45 -17.80 10.37
N PHE A 303 32.56 -16.47 10.26
CA PHE A 303 33.64 -15.79 9.54
C PHE A 303 34.51 -14.85 10.39
N GLU A 304 34.19 -14.64 11.68
CA GLU A 304 35.09 -13.89 12.58
C GLU A 304 36.33 -14.71 12.96
N PRO A 305 37.55 -14.18 12.76
CA PRO A 305 38.77 -14.83 13.24
C PRO A 305 38.84 -14.72 14.78
N LYS A 306 39.12 -15.83 15.46
CA LYS A 306 39.35 -15.82 16.91
C LYS A 306 40.50 -14.85 17.25
N PRO A 307 40.42 -14.11 18.39
CA PRO A 307 41.58 -13.41 18.93
C PRO A 307 42.73 -14.40 19.11
N LYS A 308 43.94 -14.04 18.66
CA LYS A 308 45.14 -14.81 18.94
C LYS A 308 45.27 -14.92 20.46
N GLU A 309 45.17 -16.13 21.01
CA GLU A 309 45.63 -16.41 22.36
C GLU A 309 47.11 -16.04 22.43
N THR A 310 47.41 -14.91 23.07
CA THR A 310 48.78 -14.57 23.45
C THR A 310 49.20 -15.54 24.54
N ASN A 311 49.92 -16.59 24.16
CA ASN A 311 50.69 -17.42 25.09
C ASN A 311 51.70 -16.52 25.82
N SER A 312 51.36 -16.09 27.03
CA SER A 312 52.34 -15.60 27.99
C SER A 312 53.13 -16.80 28.50
N ALA A 313 54.26 -17.10 27.85
CA ALA A 313 55.25 -18.02 28.37
C ALA A 313 55.95 -17.37 29.58
N SER A 314 55.78 -17.95 30.77
CA SER A 314 56.73 -17.77 31.87
C SER A 314 57.84 -18.82 31.74
N PRO A 315 59.14 -18.46 31.90
CA PRO A 315 60.24 -19.39 31.69
C PRO A 315 60.50 -20.22 32.95
N ALA A 316 60.58 -21.55 32.78
CA ALA A 316 61.18 -22.44 33.76
C ALA A 316 62.49 -22.99 33.18
N TYR A 317 63.62 -22.57 33.74
CA TYR A 317 64.88 -23.30 33.70
C TYR A 317 65.63 -23.06 35.00
N GLN A 318 65.78 -24.12 35.79
CA GLN A 318 66.98 -24.38 36.59
C GLN A 318 66.98 -25.88 36.93
N THR A 319 67.90 -26.61 36.30
CA THR A 319 68.26 -28.00 36.61
C THR A 319 69.37 -28.02 37.65
N GLU A 320 69.20 -28.91 38.63
CA GLU A 320 70.21 -29.73 39.35
C GLU A 320 71.39 -29.00 40.04
N ASP A 321 71.54 -29.14 41.35
CA ASP A 321 72.24 -30.33 41.88
C ASP A 321 72.26 -30.43 43.43
N ALA A 322 72.31 -31.69 43.87
CA ALA A 322 72.94 -32.23 45.09
C ALA A 322 72.51 -31.83 46.52
N MET A 323 72.06 -32.89 47.21
CA MET A 323 72.49 -33.34 48.54
C MET A 323 71.83 -32.81 49.83
N ASN A 324 71.32 -33.81 50.54
CA ASN A 324 71.45 -34.08 51.98
C ASN A 324 70.43 -33.53 52.98
N LEU A 325 69.69 -34.51 53.52
CA LEU A 325 69.55 -34.83 54.94
C LEU A 325 68.86 -33.82 55.87
N ALA A 326 67.70 -34.28 56.35
CA ALA A 326 67.37 -34.50 57.76
C ALA A 326 66.18 -33.69 58.31
N ALA A 327 65.30 -34.48 58.95
CA ALA A 327 64.47 -34.17 60.12
C ALA A 327 63.31 -33.17 59.96
N GLU A 328 62.08 -33.74 59.88
CA GLU A 328 61.04 -33.67 60.93
C GLU A 328 61.14 -32.59 62.05
N PRO A 329 60.02 -32.22 62.72
CA PRO A 329 58.78 -31.65 62.16
C PRO A 329 58.29 -30.46 63.05
N GLU A 330 57.14 -29.91 62.66
CA GLU A 330 56.06 -29.49 63.60
C GLU A 330 56.11 -28.12 64.32
N VAL A 331 54.88 -27.60 64.52
CA VAL A 331 54.44 -26.57 65.48
C VAL A 331 54.71 -25.10 65.04
N LYS A 332 53.73 -24.18 64.89
CA LYS A 332 52.37 -24.02 65.42
C LYS A 332 51.59 -23.08 64.51
#